data_AF-A0A966IE44-F1
#
_entry.id   AF-A0A966IE44-F1
#
_cell.length_a   1.000
_cell.length_b   1.000
_cell.length_c   1.000
_cell.angle_alpha   90.00
_cell.angle_beta   90.00
_cell.angle_gamma   90.00
#
_symmetry.space_group_name_H-M   'P 1'
#
loop_
_entity.id
_entity.type
_entity.pdbx_description
1 polymer ?
#
loop_
_entity_poly.entity_id
_entity_poly.type
_entity_poly.pdbx_seq_one_letter_code
_entity_poly.pdbx_strand_id
1 'polypeptide(L)'
;QKKYCPDFDLRAGSMIQFSISTVLCLIVALLFETRQIVWNAPVIGALLWGILPTSIGAISLLFILIRKGAATKVTSLLYLTPPTTALMAWILFDEPLTLMMLTGLMLTMTAVILVNYQGKVGAQR
;
A
#
# COMPACT_ATOMS: atom_id res chain seq x y z
N GLN A 1 18.53 -13.87 -4.44
CA GLN A 1 18.06 -13.34 -5.75
C GLN A 1 18.92 -12.20 -6.34
N LYS A 2 19.72 -11.45 -5.57
CA LYS A 2 20.72 -10.48 -6.10
C LYS A 2 21.80 -11.05 -7.06
N LYS A 3 21.90 -12.38 -7.19
CA LYS A 3 22.95 -13.08 -7.95
C LYS A 3 22.54 -13.43 -9.40
N TYR A 4 21.25 -13.37 -9.75
CA TYR A 4 20.75 -13.90 -11.04
C TYR A 4 19.94 -12.90 -11.90
N CYS A 5 19.58 -11.72 -11.40
CA CYS A 5 19.02 -10.62 -12.20
C CYS A 5 19.75 -9.31 -11.84
N PRO A 6 20.70 -8.85 -12.66
CA PRO A 6 21.44 -7.61 -12.43
C PRO A 6 20.54 -6.37 -12.49
N ASP A 7 19.54 -6.39 -13.38
CA ASP A 7 18.58 -5.31 -13.61
C ASP A 7 17.17 -5.88 -13.65
N PHE A 8 16.40 -5.69 -12.58
CA PHE A 8 14.95 -5.88 -12.63
C PHE A 8 14.33 -4.55 -13.07
N ASP A 9 13.85 -4.49 -14.31
CA ASP A 9 13.09 -3.33 -14.77
C ASP A 9 11.74 -3.28 -14.04
N LEU A 10 11.71 -2.47 -12.99
CA LEU A 10 10.52 -2.18 -12.17
C LEU A 10 9.32 -1.71 -13.01
N ARG A 11 9.55 -1.11 -14.19
CA ARG A 11 8.47 -0.72 -15.10
C ARG A 11 7.84 -1.94 -15.74
N ALA A 12 8.66 -2.84 -16.29
CA ALA A 12 8.20 -4.10 -16.86
C ALA A 12 7.49 -4.97 -15.80
N GLY A 13 8.05 -5.05 -14.59
CA GLY A 13 7.43 -5.74 -13.46
C GLY A 13 6.06 -5.16 -13.09
N SER A 14 5.95 -3.83 -12.99
CA SER A 14 4.67 -3.16 -12.69
C SER A 14 3.64 -3.36 -13.79
N MET A 15 4.05 -3.30 -15.06
CA MET A 15 3.15 -3.55 -16.21
C MET A 15 2.59 -4.97 -16.18
N ILE A 16 3.43 -5.98 -15.92
CA ILE A 16 2.98 -7.37 -15.82
C ILE A 16 2.03 -7.53 -14.62
N GLN A 17 2.38 -6.99 -13.45
CA GLN A 17 1.56 -7.07 -12.25
C GLN A 17 0.17 -6.44 -12.47
N PHE A 18 0.10 -5.24 -13.04
CA PHE A 18 -1.19 -4.60 -13.32
C PHE A 18 -1.98 -5.35 -14.40
N SER A 19 -1.32 -5.85 -15.44
CA SER A 19 -2.00 -6.61 -16.50
C SER A 19 -2.66 -7.88 -15.94
N ILE A 20 -1.93 -8.64 -15.12
CA ILE A 20 -2.47 -9.84 -14.46
C ILE A 20 -3.61 -9.45 -13.51
N SER A 21 -3.42 -8.40 -12.71
CA SER A 21 -4.46 -7.90 -11.80
C SER A 21 -5.73 -7.48 -12.54
N THR A 22 -5.59 -6.77 -13.68
CA THR A 22 -6.72 -6.39 -14.54
C THR A 22 -7.46 -7.61 -15.09
N VAL A 23 -6.74 -8.62 -15.60
CA VAL A 23 -7.37 -9.83 -16.13
C VAL A 23 -8.12 -10.58 -15.04
N LEU A 24 -7.51 -10.74 -13.86
CA LEU A 24 -8.15 -11.44 -12.73
C LEU A 24 -9.36 -10.67 -12.20
N CYS A 25 -9.22 -9.35 -11.96
CA CYS A 25 -10.34 -8.51 -11.56
C CYS A 25 -11.46 -8.52 -12.60
N LEU A 26 -11.14 -8.51 -13.89
CA LEU A 26 -12.14 -8.58 -14.96
C LEU A 26 -12.89 -9.91 -14.91
N ILE A 27 -12.20 -11.06 -14.78
CA ILE A 27 -12.85 -12.37 -14.65
C ILE A 27 -13.81 -12.39 -13.45
N VAL A 28 -13.35 -11.92 -12.29
CA VAL A 28 -14.18 -11.87 -11.08
C VAL A 28 -15.39 -10.93 -11.26
N ALA A 29 -15.19 -9.72 -11.79
CA ALA A 29 -16.27 -8.79 -12.06
C ALA A 29 -17.29 -9.38 -13.05
N LEU A 30 -16.84 -10.13 -14.06
CA LEU A 30 -17.74 -10.78 -15.01
C LEU A 30 -18.60 -11.89 -14.36
N LEU A 31 -18.06 -12.59 -13.36
CA LEU A 31 -18.74 -13.69 -12.69
C LEU A 31 -19.68 -13.22 -11.57
N PHE A 32 -19.34 -12.14 -10.86
CA PHE A 32 -20.03 -11.74 -9.63
C PHE A 32 -20.78 -10.41 -9.69
N GLU A 33 -20.47 -9.52 -10.65
CA GLU A 33 -21.08 -8.20 -10.71
C GLU A 33 -22.05 -7.99 -11.88
N THR A 34 -23.04 -7.14 -11.67
CA THR A 34 -24.07 -6.76 -12.65
C THR A 34 -23.59 -5.72 -13.67
N ARG A 35 -22.37 -5.20 -13.53
CA ARG A 35 -21.71 -4.23 -14.44
C ARG A 35 -22.47 -2.91 -14.63
N GLN A 36 -23.42 -2.61 -13.74
CA GLN A 36 -24.14 -1.34 -13.78
C GLN A 36 -23.40 -0.30 -12.94
N ILE A 37 -22.78 0.67 -13.61
CA ILE A 37 -22.08 1.78 -12.97
C ILE A 37 -22.94 3.03 -13.13
N VAL A 38 -23.36 3.61 -12.00
CA VAL A 38 -23.99 4.93 -11.96
C VAL A 38 -22.86 5.97 -11.94
N TRP A 39 -22.56 6.52 -13.11
CA TRP A 39 -21.55 7.55 -13.25
C TRP A 39 -22.01 8.85 -12.59
N ASN A 40 -21.24 9.33 -11.63
CA ASN A 40 -21.44 10.63 -10.99
C ASN A 40 -20.07 11.24 -10.64
N ALA A 41 -20.06 12.54 -10.34
CA ALA A 41 -18.81 13.24 -10.04
C ALA A 41 -18.03 12.62 -8.86
N PRO A 42 -18.66 12.19 -7.74
CA PRO A 42 -17.97 11.45 -6.69
C PRO A 42 -17.28 10.16 -7.15
N VAL A 43 -17.94 9.34 -7.97
CA VAL A 43 -17.39 8.10 -8.53
C VAL A 43 -16.18 8.40 -9.41
N ILE A 44 -16.29 9.41 -10.28
CA ILE A 44 -15.17 9.84 -11.13
C ILE A 44 -14.01 10.35 -10.27
N GLY A 45 -14.30 11.14 -9.23
CA GLY A 45 -13.29 11.63 -8.29
C GLY A 45 -12.57 10.50 -7.56
N ALA A 46 -13.31 9.50 -7.07
CA ALA A 46 -12.75 8.33 -6.42
C ALA A 46 -11.86 7.49 -7.38
N LEU A 47 -12.30 7.31 -8.64
CA LEU A 47 -11.50 6.63 -9.67
C LEU A 47 -10.20 7.38 -9.98
N LEU A 48 -10.27 8.71 -10.17
CA LEU A 48 -9.10 9.54 -10.43
C LEU A 48 -8.12 9.50 -9.25
N TRP A 49 -8.63 9.52 -8.01
CA TRP A 49 -7.82 9.36 -6.81
C TRP A 49 -7.16 7.98 -6.72
N GLY A 50 -7.88 6.92 -7.08
CA GLY A 50 -7.31 5.57 -7.15
C GLY A 50 -6.21 5.44 -8.20
N ILE A 51 -6.34 6.11 -9.35
CA ILE A 51 -5.38 5.98 -10.45
C ILE A 51 -4.16 6.88 -10.24
N LEU A 52 -4.35 8.17 -9.97
CA LEU A 52 -3.28 9.15 -10.00
C LEU A 52 -2.36 9.06 -8.76
N PRO A 53 -2.77 9.48 -7.55
CA PRO A 53 -1.90 9.44 -6.39
C PRO A 53 -1.58 8.00 -5.95
N THR A 54 -2.54 7.08 -6.02
CA THR A 54 -2.32 5.72 -5.50
C THR A 54 -1.45 4.87 -6.43
N SER A 55 -1.64 4.92 -7.76
CA SER A 55 -0.80 4.14 -8.68
C SER A 55 0.48 4.88 -9.05
N ILE A 56 0.37 6.05 -9.68
CA ILE A 56 1.55 6.80 -10.15
C ILE A 56 2.39 7.27 -8.96
N GLY A 57 1.75 7.78 -7.91
CA GLY A 57 2.45 8.25 -6.71
C GLY A 57 3.20 7.12 -5.99
N ALA A 58 2.56 5.96 -5.77
CA ALA A 58 3.21 4.85 -5.08
C ALA A 58 4.42 4.30 -5.85
N ILE A 59 4.29 4.09 -7.18
CA ILE A 59 5.38 3.56 -8.01
C ILE A 59 6.52 4.58 -8.10
N SER A 60 6.20 5.86 -8.32
CA SER A 60 7.21 6.93 -8.36
C SER A 60 7.96 7.04 -7.04
N LEU A 61 7.23 6.96 -5.92
CA LEU A 61 7.81 6.95 -4.59
C LEU A 61 8.73 5.74 -4.39
N LEU A 62 8.28 4.54 -4.76
CA LEU A 62 9.10 3.33 -4.72
C LEU A 62 10.40 3.49 -5.53
N PHE A 63 10.31 4.04 -6.75
CA PHE A 63 11.49 4.34 -7.57
C PHE A 63 12.44 5.33 -6.90
N ILE A 64 11.92 6.41 -6.32
CA ILE A 64 12.72 7.40 -5.57
C ILE A 64 13.42 6.74 -4.38
N LEU A 65 12.72 5.85 -3.67
CA LEU A 65 13.23 5.16 -2.48
C LEU A 65 14.34 4.17 -2.78
N ILE A 66 14.19 3.40 -3.86
CA ILE A 66 15.23 2.50 -4.37
C ILE A 66 16.47 3.31 -4.75
N ARG A 67 16.29 4.42 -5.47
CA ARG A 67 17.41 5.31 -5.85
C ARG A 67 18.12 5.95 -4.66
N LYS A 68 17.40 6.23 -3.56
CA LYS A 68 17.98 6.82 -2.35
C LYS A 68 18.65 5.81 -1.41
N GLY A 69 18.69 4.51 -1.75
CA GLY A 69 19.28 3.46 -0.92
C GLY A 69 18.60 3.28 0.45
N ALA A 70 17.43 3.90 0.64
CA ALA A 70 16.71 3.99 1.91
C ALA A 70 15.54 3.00 1.99
N ALA A 71 15.57 1.93 1.18
CA ALA A 71 14.49 0.95 1.06
C ALA A 71 14.01 0.49 2.45
N THR A 72 14.93 0.14 3.35
CA THR A 72 14.62 -0.32 4.72
C THR A 72 13.94 0.75 5.58
N LYS A 73 14.32 2.03 5.45
CA LYS A 73 13.78 3.12 6.26
C LYS A 73 12.35 3.49 5.86
N VAL A 74 11.94 3.15 4.64
CA VAL A 74 10.61 3.51 4.14
C VAL A 74 9.62 2.36 4.15
N THR A 75 10.09 1.12 4.10
CA THR A 75 9.25 -0.01 4.55
C THR A 75 8.77 0.20 6.00
N SER A 76 9.62 0.79 6.86
CA SER A 76 9.23 1.25 8.21
C SER A 76 8.09 2.29 8.21
N LEU A 77 8.03 3.20 7.24
CA LEU A 77 6.94 4.19 7.13
C LEU A 77 5.64 3.57 6.62
N LEU A 78 5.72 2.59 5.71
CA LEU A 78 4.54 1.83 5.26
C LEU A 78 3.87 1.09 6.43
N TYR A 79 4.66 0.62 7.39
CA TYR A 79 4.15 0.02 8.62
C TYR A 79 3.42 1.01 9.55
N LEU A 80 3.64 2.32 9.38
CA LEU A 80 2.93 3.37 10.13
C LEU A 80 1.65 3.82 9.42
N THR A 81 1.37 3.33 8.22
CA THR A 81 0.14 3.70 7.49
C THR A 81 -1.14 3.31 8.24
N PRO A 82 -1.31 2.09 8.77
CA PRO A 82 -2.53 1.70 9.50
C PRO A 82 -2.91 2.63 10.67
N PRO A 83 -1.98 2.99 11.60
CA PRO A 83 -2.32 3.89 12.71
C PRO A 83 -2.61 5.32 12.21
N THR A 84 -1.89 5.81 11.21
CA THR A 84 -2.17 7.14 10.63
C THR A 84 -3.54 7.19 9.98
N THR A 85 -3.93 6.16 9.22
CA THR A 85 -5.26 6.09 8.60
C THR A 85 -6.37 6.03 9.64
N ALA A 86 -6.20 5.26 10.73
CA ALA A 86 -7.18 5.21 11.81
C ALA A 86 -7.36 6.57 12.51
N LEU A 87 -6.26 7.31 12.74
CA LEU A 87 -6.33 8.67 13.29
C LEU A 87 -7.01 9.63 12.33
N MET A 88 -6.69 9.57 11.03
CA MET A 88 -7.37 10.37 10.02
C MET A 88 -8.86 10.07 9.96
N ALA A 89 -9.26 8.80 10.07
CA ALA A 89 -10.66 8.41 10.02
C ALA A 89 -11.46 8.95 11.21
N TRP A 90 -10.88 8.86 12.41
CA TRP A 90 -11.47 9.45 13.62
C TRP A 90 -11.64 10.97 13.49
N ILE A 91 -10.66 11.68 12.93
CA ILE A 91 -10.69 13.15 12.80
C ILE A 91 -11.61 13.63 11.68
N LEU A 92 -11.56 13.00 10.49
CA LEU A 92 -12.28 13.47 9.30
C LEU A 92 -13.73 12.99 9.23
N PHE A 93 -14.01 11.81 9.78
CA PHE A 93 -15.31 11.14 9.63
C PHE A 93 -16.03 10.93 10.97
N ASP A 94 -15.48 11.44 12.07
CA ASP A 94 -15.99 11.27 13.45
C ASP A 94 -16.27 9.80 13.80
N GLU A 95 -15.50 8.88 13.20
CA GLU A 95 -15.75 7.44 13.34
C GLU A 95 -15.31 6.96 14.72
N PRO A 96 -16.19 6.35 15.54
CA PRO A 96 -15.88 6.02 16.92
C PRO A 96 -14.77 4.95 16.97
N LEU A 97 -13.68 5.27 17.67
CA LEU A 97 -12.59 4.34 17.93
C LEU A 97 -13.08 3.23 18.86
N THR A 98 -13.60 2.17 18.27
CA THR A 98 -14.09 1.00 19.01
C THR A 98 -12.94 0.29 19.72
N LEU A 99 -13.28 -0.42 20.81
CA LEU A 99 -12.32 -1.23 21.56
C LEU A 99 -11.61 -2.26 20.66
N MET A 100 -12.32 -2.80 19.66
CA MET A 100 -11.81 -3.77 18.71
C MET A 100 -10.83 -3.16 17.69
N MET A 101 -11.07 -1.92 17.23
CA MET A 101 -10.07 -1.20 16.44
C MET A 101 -8.81 -0.97 17.26
N LEU A 102 -8.96 -0.57 18.52
CA LEU A 102 -7.84 -0.23 19.40
C LEU A 102 -6.93 -1.45 19.68
N THR A 103 -7.52 -2.64 19.89
CA THR A 103 -6.74 -3.88 20.06
C THR A 103 -6.02 -4.29 18.78
N GLY A 104 -6.67 -4.17 17.61
CA GLY A 104 -6.01 -4.38 16.32
C GLY A 104 -4.86 -3.40 16.06
N LEU A 105 -5.05 -2.13 16.44
CA LEU A 105 -4.05 -1.08 16.31
C LEU A 105 -2.85 -1.33 17.23
N MET A 106 -3.07 -1.79 18.46
CA MET A 106 -2.00 -2.22 19.37
C MET A 106 -1.25 -3.45 18.86
N LEU A 107 -1.95 -4.42 18.28
CA LEU A 107 -1.33 -5.61 17.67
C LEU A 107 -0.44 -5.23 16.48
N THR A 108 -0.91 -4.33 15.61
CA THR A 108 -0.09 -3.85 14.48
C THR A 108 1.12 -3.06 14.98
N MET A 109 0.96 -2.14 15.93
CA MET A 109 2.09 -1.37 16.48
C MET A 109 3.15 -2.28 17.13
N THR A 110 2.74 -3.29 17.90
CA THR A 110 3.69 -4.23 18.53
C THR A 110 4.47 -5.03 17.49
N ALA A 111 3.82 -5.51 16.43
CA ALA A 111 4.50 -6.19 15.33
C ALA A 111 5.53 -5.27 14.62
N VAL A 112 5.16 -4.02 14.38
CA VAL A 112 6.02 -3.02 13.73
C VAL A 112 7.23 -2.67 14.60
N ILE A 113 7.04 -2.52 15.92
CA ILE A 113 8.13 -2.32 16.86
C ILE A 113 9.09 -3.50 16.82
N LEU A 114 8.59 -4.74 16.86
CA LEU A 114 9.41 -5.95 16.88
C LEU A 114 10.29 -6.07 15.62
N VAL A 115 9.72 -5.83 14.44
CA VAL A 115 10.47 -5.85 13.16
C VAL A 115 11.52 -4.75 13.11
N ASN A 116 11.20 -3.53 13.55
CA ASN A 116 12.17 -2.43 13.58
C ASN A 116 13.25 -2.61 14.65
N TYR A 117 12.97 -3.32 15.75
CA TYR A 117 13.94 -3.64 16.77
C TYR A 117 15.01 -4.62 16.27
N GLN A 118 14.62 -5.61 15.46
CA GLN A 118 15.56 -6.56 14.83
C GLN A 118 16.50 -5.88 13.83
N GLY A 119 16.06 -4.83 13.14
CA GLY A 119 16.90 -4.04 12.24
C GLY A 119 18.06 -3.31 12.92
N LYS A 120 17.96 -2.99 14.22
CA LYS A 120 19.05 -2.39 15.00
C LYS A 120 20.05 -3.42 15.53
N VAL A 121 19.60 -4.63 15.87
CA VAL A 121 20.47 -5.68 16.43
C VAL A 121 21.37 -6.31 15.35
N GLY A 122 20.94 -6.33 14.08
CA GLY A 122 21.74 -6.86 12.96
C GLY A 122 22.75 -5.88 12.34
N ALA A 123 22.63 -4.57 12.59
CA ALA A 123 23.50 -3.54 11.99
C ALA A 123 24.75 -3.20 12.84
N GLN A 124 24.94 -3.88 13.98
CA GLN A 124 26.07 -3.71 14.90
C GLN A 124 27.02 -4.94 14.95
N ARG A 125 26.92 -5.86 13.97
CA ARG A 125 27.90 -6.94 13.77
C ARG A 125 28.61 -6.79 12.43
#